data_AF-A0A1Q2HSX5-F1
#
_entry.id   AF-A0A1Q2HSX5-F1
#
_cell.length_a   1.000
_cell.length_b   1.000
_cell.length_c   1.000
_cell.angle_alpha   90.00
_cell.angle_beta   90.00
_cell.angle_gamma   90.00
#
_symmetry.space_group_name_H-M   'P 1'
#
loop_
_entity.id
_entity.type
_entity.pdbx_description
1 polymer ?
#
loop_
_entity_poly.entity_id
_entity_poly.type
_entity_poly.pdbx_seq_one_letter_code
_entity_poly.pdbx_strand_id
1 'polypeptide(L)'
;MNAKECVWKVRSVKSYPEAKNHIFVGKPSEINSTYVLLKCKTFHFGKNVNTVRDIQVGKVEYRIMPWSRIEIVNVLDKDFEYKSAQLSMGEKGQINLTDGSKEVLIYTSNDSRVF
;
A
#
# COMPACT_ATOMS: atom_id res chain seq x y z
N MET A 1 11.40 -17.11 6.61
CA MET A 1 10.69 -15.87 7.00
C MET A 1 9.22 -16.20 7.14
N ASN A 2 8.59 -15.89 8.28
CA ASN A 2 7.16 -16.09 8.48
C ASN A 2 6.42 -14.88 7.93
N ALA A 3 5.72 -15.02 6.80
CA ALA A 3 5.02 -13.91 6.16
C ALA A 3 4.00 -13.23 7.08
N LYS A 4 3.45 -13.93 8.09
CA LYS A 4 2.48 -13.36 9.04
C LYS A 4 3.11 -12.38 10.04
N GLU A 5 4.42 -12.45 10.25
CA GLU A 5 5.14 -11.54 11.16
C GLU A 5 5.64 -10.28 10.46
N CYS A 6 5.62 -10.29 9.13
CA CYS A 6 6.11 -9.25 8.27
C CYS A 6 5.09 -8.13 8.02
N VAL A 7 5.58 -6.96 7.58
CA VAL A 7 4.70 -5.91 7.05
C VAL A 7 4.33 -6.27 5.62
N TRP A 8 3.08 -6.05 5.24
CA TRP A 8 2.53 -6.30 3.91
C TRP A 8 2.26 -4.96 3.24
N LYS A 9 2.69 -4.82 1.98
CA LYS A 9 2.13 -3.86 1.04
C LYS A 9 1.14 -4.59 0.15
N VAL A 10 -0.13 -4.25 0.27
CA VAL A 10 -1.23 -4.87 -0.47
C VAL A 10 -1.73 -3.88 -1.51
N ARG A 11 -1.84 -4.33 -2.77
CA ARG A 11 -2.55 -3.63 -3.83
C ARG A 11 -3.91 -4.25 -4.01
N SER A 12 -4.97 -3.44 -3.97
CA SER A 12 -6.32 -3.95 -4.23
C SER A 12 -6.74 -3.77 -5.69
N VAL A 13 -7.54 -4.71 -6.16
CA VAL A 13 -8.19 -4.66 -7.47
C VAL A 13 -9.17 -3.48 -7.52
N LYS A 14 -9.10 -2.67 -8.57
CA LYS A 14 -10.12 -1.66 -8.86
C LYS A 14 -11.42 -2.32 -9.33
N SER A 15 -12.54 -1.74 -8.95
CA SER A 15 -13.84 -2.22 -9.45
C SER A 15 -14.20 -1.67 -10.84
N TYR A 16 -13.57 -0.57 -11.26
CA TYR A 16 -13.82 0.13 -12.53
C TYR A 16 -12.66 1.11 -12.85
N PRO A 17 -12.47 1.55 -14.10
CA PRO A 17 -11.30 2.35 -14.53
C PRO A 17 -11.11 3.68 -13.79
N GLU A 18 -12.20 4.33 -13.40
CA GLU A 18 -12.25 5.62 -12.70
C GLU A 18 -12.07 5.48 -11.17
N ALA A 19 -12.02 4.25 -10.64
CA ALA A 19 -11.81 4.03 -9.22
C ALA A 19 -10.41 4.51 -8.80
N LYS A 20 -10.30 5.05 -7.59
CA LYS A 20 -9.01 5.33 -6.99
C LYS A 20 -8.22 4.02 -6.82
N ASN A 21 -6.91 4.09 -7.06
CA ASN A 21 -5.99 3.05 -6.62
C ASN A 21 -5.94 3.05 -5.09
N HIS A 22 -5.85 1.86 -4.50
CA HIS A 22 -5.68 1.71 -3.07
C HIS A 22 -4.47 0.80 -2.80
N ILE A 23 -3.51 1.35 -2.09
CA ILE A 23 -2.41 0.59 -1.50
C ILE A 23 -2.59 0.60 0.02
N PHE A 24 -2.36 -0.55 0.64
CA PHE A 24 -2.42 -0.73 2.09
C PHE A 24 -1.05 -1.18 2.55
N VAL A 25 -0.47 -0.52 3.55
CA VAL A 25 0.80 -0.94 4.15
C VAL A 25 0.60 -1.19 5.64
N GLY A 26 0.81 -2.42 6.10
CA GLY A 26 0.53 -2.77 7.50
C GLY A 26 0.81 -4.22 7.84
N LYS A 27 0.43 -4.65 9.04
CA LYS A 27 0.66 -6.03 9.51
C LYS A 27 -0.64 -6.84 9.51
N PRO A 28 -0.63 -8.11 9.05
CA PRO A 28 -1.76 -8.99 9.20
C PRO A 28 -1.97 -9.30 10.69
N SER A 29 -3.21 -9.22 11.12
CA SER A 29 -3.67 -9.56 12.47
C SER A 29 -4.50 -10.83 12.48
N GLU A 30 -5.20 -11.11 11.39
CA GLU A 30 -5.93 -12.35 11.16
C GLU A 30 -5.85 -12.71 9.68
N ILE A 31 -5.70 -14.01 9.39
CA ILE A 31 -5.72 -14.56 8.04
C ILE A 31 -6.56 -15.84 8.10
N ASN A 32 -7.63 -15.87 7.31
CA ASN A 32 -8.46 -17.06 7.13
C ASN A 32 -8.71 -17.30 5.63
N SER A 33 -9.55 -18.29 5.30
CA SER A 33 -9.86 -18.65 3.90
C SER A 33 -10.65 -17.59 3.14
N THR A 34 -11.26 -16.63 3.82
CA THR A 34 -12.18 -15.64 3.23
C THR A 34 -11.54 -14.25 3.14
N TYR A 35 -10.78 -13.85 4.15
CA TYR A 35 -10.21 -12.50 4.24
C TYR A 35 -8.87 -12.46 4.98
N VAL A 36 -8.21 -11.31 4.87
CA VAL A 36 -7.15 -10.85 5.77
C VAL A 36 -7.61 -9.60 6.53
N LEU A 37 -7.41 -9.60 7.85
CA LEU A 37 -7.58 -8.41 8.70
C LEU A 37 -6.21 -7.74 8.86
N LEU A 38 -6.06 -6.55 8.28
CA LEU A 38 -4.80 -5.83 8.22
C LEU A 38 -4.86 -4.56 9.08
N LYS A 39 -3.95 -4.40 10.05
CA LYS A 39 -3.73 -3.11 10.70
C LYS A 39 -2.76 -2.31 9.84
N CYS A 40 -3.27 -1.31 9.13
CA CYS A 40 -2.54 -0.67 8.04
C CYS A 40 -2.81 0.82 7.91
N LYS A 41 -1.85 1.50 7.27
CA LYS A 41 -2.00 2.82 6.67
C LYS A 41 -2.47 2.64 5.23
N THR A 42 -3.36 3.52 4.75
CA THR A 42 -3.91 3.43 3.38
C THR A 42 -3.43 4.60 2.52
N PHE A 43 -3.25 4.34 1.23
CA PHE A 43 -2.82 5.32 0.24
C PHE A 43 -3.78 5.28 -0.94
N HIS A 44 -4.42 6.40 -1.20
CA HIS A 44 -5.44 6.54 -2.24
C HIS A 44 -5.00 7.56 -3.27
N PHE A 45 -5.01 7.17 -4.55
CA PHE A 45 -4.60 8.06 -5.62
C PHE A 45 -5.32 7.78 -6.95
N GLY A 46 -5.47 8.81 -7.77
CA GLY A 46 -6.06 8.72 -9.10
C GLY A 46 -5.06 8.30 -10.18
N LYS A 47 -5.39 8.57 -11.45
CA LYS A 47 -4.48 8.32 -12.59
C LYS A 47 -3.35 9.35 -12.67
N ASN A 48 -3.63 10.60 -12.28
CA ASN A 48 -2.68 11.71 -12.38
C ASN A 48 -2.06 11.96 -11.02
N VAL A 49 -0.83 11.48 -10.83
CA VAL A 49 -0.05 11.68 -9.61
C VAL A 49 1.27 12.33 -10.02
N ASN A 50 1.49 13.55 -9.57
CA ASN A 50 2.67 14.36 -9.87
C ASN A 50 3.53 14.59 -8.62
N THR A 51 2.90 14.65 -7.44
CA THR A 51 3.56 14.94 -6.17
C THR A 51 2.98 14.08 -5.05
N VAL A 52 3.69 14.01 -3.91
CA VAL A 52 3.20 13.33 -2.70
C VAL A 52 1.85 13.86 -2.21
N ARG A 53 1.49 15.10 -2.53
CA ARG A 53 0.20 15.72 -2.14
C ARG A 53 -0.99 15.12 -2.89
N ASP A 54 -0.74 14.49 -4.03
CA ASP A 54 -1.78 13.82 -4.83
C ASP A 54 -2.16 12.45 -4.26
N ILE A 55 -1.41 11.96 -3.26
CA ILE A 55 -1.72 10.74 -2.53
C ILE A 55 -2.43 11.11 -1.23
N GLN A 56 -3.70 10.73 -1.14
CA GLN A 56 -4.44 10.83 0.11
C GLN A 56 -4.02 9.69 1.04
N VAL A 57 -3.56 10.03 2.24
CA VAL A 57 -3.08 9.08 3.24
C VAL A 57 -4.12 8.92 4.35
N GLY A 58 -4.57 7.68 4.58
CA GLY A 58 -5.48 7.34 5.67
C GLY A 58 -4.75 7.12 6.99
N LYS A 59 -5.53 7.17 8.09
CA LYS A 59 -5.03 6.80 9.43
C LYS A 59 -4.70 5.31 9.50
N VAL A 60 -3.89 4.94 10.49
CA VAL A 60 -3.61 3.52 10.78
C VAL A 60 -4.84 2.90 11.44
N GLU A 61 -5.51 2.01 10.71
CA GLU A 61 -6.76 1.37 11.15
C GLU A 61 -6.77 -0.11 10.77
N TYR A 62 -7.72 -0.86 11.33
CA TYR A 62 -7.99 -2.21 10.87
C TYR A 62 -8.83 -2.19 9.60
N ARG A 63 -8.45 -3.01 8.61
CA ARG A 63 -9.18 -3.19 7.36
C ARG A 63 -9.39 -4.69 7.12
N ILE A 64 -10.64 -5.07 6.87
CA ILE A 64 -10.98 -6.41 6.41
C ILE A 64 -10.91 -6.39 4.89
N MET A 65 -10.02 -7.20 4.32
CA MET A 65 -9.81 -7.31 2.88
C MET A 65 -10.14 -8.73 2.41
N PRO A 66 -11.22 -8.92 1.64
CA PRO A 66 -11.48 -10.20 0.98
C PRO A 66 -10.34 -10.56 0.02
N TRP A 67 -9.99 -11.85 -0.05
CA TRP A 67 -8.94 -12.30 -0.98
C TRP A 67 -9.24 -11.94 -2.44
N SER A 68 -10.52 -11.98 -2.83
CA SER A 68 -10.98 -11.59 -4.18
C SER A 68 -10.73 -10.12 -4.56
N ARG A 69 -10.36 -9.28 -3.59
CA ARG A 69 -10.02 -7.87 -3.80
C ARG A 69 -8.53 -7.59 -3.75
N ILE A 70 -7.69 -8.60 -3.49
CA ILE A 70 -6.24 -8.44 -3.41
C ILE A 70 -5.63 -8.86 -4.75
N GLU A 71 -4.92 -7.93 -5.38
CA GLU A 71 -4.20 -8.20 -6.63
C GLU A 71 -2.83 -8.79 -6.35
N ILE A 72 -2.10 -8.17 -5.41
CA ILE A 72 -0.76 -8.61 -5.02
C ILE A 72 -0.45 -8.19 -3.59
N VAL A 73 0.33 -9.02 -2.91
CA VAL A 73 0.93 -8.75 -1.61
C VAL A 73 2.45 -8.78 -1.76
N ASN A 74 3.11 -7.66 -1.47
CA ASN A 74 4.55 -7.63 -1.24
C ASN A 74 4.80 -7.81 0.25
N VAL A 75 5.57 -8.83 0.61
CA VAL A 75 6.03 -9.05 1.98
C VAL A 75 7.30 -8.23 2.19
N LEU A 76 7.24 -7.31 3.12
CA LEU A 76 8.33 -6.42 3.52
C LEU A 76 9.00 -6.96 4.80
N ASP A 77 10.07 -6.31 5.22
CA ASP A 77 10.70 -6.67 6.49
C ASP A 77 9.75 -6.44 7.68
N LYS A 78 9.88 -7.29 8.69
CA LYS A 78 9.05 -7.26 9.90
C LYS A 78 9.20 -5.99 10.74
N ASP A 79 10.30 -5.28 10.57
CA ASP A 79 10.72 -4.09 11.31
C ASP A 79 10.45 -2.78 10.55
N PHE A 80 9.89 -2.83 9.34
CA PHE A 80 9.50 -1.60 8.61
C PHE A 80 8.45 -0.80 9.39
N GLU A 81 8.77 0.43 9.80
CA GLU A 81 7.91 1.23 10.68
C GLU A 81 6.87 2.03 9.88
N TYR A 82 5.89 1.30 9.31
CA TYR A 82 4.87 1.87 8.43
C TYR A 82 3.97 2.94 9.08
N LYS A 83 3.88 2.99 10.42
CA LYS A 83 2.96 3.91 11.09
C LYS A 83 3.46 5.35 11.00
N SER A 84 4.73 5.58 11.33
CA SER A 84 5.38 6.89 11.25
C SER A 84 5.96 7.19 9.87
N ALA A 85 6.09 6.19 9.00
CA ALA A 85 6.61 6.35 7.65
C ALA A 85 5.90 7.46 6.85
N GLN A 86 6.69 8.19 6.08
CA GLN A 86 6.28 9.37 5.31
C GLN A 86 6.42 9.14 3.82
N LEU A 87 5.62 9.85 3.03
CA LEU A 87 5.77 9.83 1.58
C LEU A 87 6.95 10.70 1.16
N SER A 88 7.79 10.18 0.27
CA SER A 88 8.87 10.90 -0.39
C SER A 88 8.75 10.75 -1.91
N MET A 89 9.21 11.78 -2.63
CA MET A 89 9.33 11.71 -4.08
C MET A 89 10.73 11.21 -4.42
N GLY A 90 10.80 10.14 -5.21
CA GLY A 90 12.05 9.61 -5.74
C GLY A 90 12.49 10.35 -7.01
N GLU A 91 13.75 10.15 -7.40
CA GLU A 91 14.41 10.87 -8.51
C GLU A 91 13.73 10.72 -9.88
N LYS A 92 12.98 9.63 -10.09
CA LYS A 92 12.29 9.33 -11.36
C LYS A 92 10.78 9.61 -11.29
N GLY A 93 10.35 10.43 -10.33
CA GLY A 93 8.94 10.79 -10.13
C GLY A 93 8.09 9.67 -9.52
N GLN A 94 8.71 8.58 -9.06
CA GLN A 94 8.03 7.60 -8.23
C GLN A 94 7.75 8.18 -6.84
N ILE A 95 6.72 7.68 -6.17
CA ILE A 95 6.45 8.03 -4.77
C ILE A 95 6.69 6.81 -3.91
N ASN A 96 7.55 6.99 -2.91
CA ASN A 96 7.93 5.98 -1.94
C ASN A 96 7.32 6.30 -0.58
N LEU A 97 7.11 5.26 0.21
CA LEU A 97 6.89 5.35 1.65
C LEU A 97 8.21 5.00 2.33
N THR A 98 8.76 5.93 3.11
CA THR A 98 10.03 5.77 3.81
C THR A 98 9.83 5.80 5.32
N ASP A 99 10.46 4.86 6.03
CA ASP A 99 10.53 4.87 7.50
C ASP A 99 11.80 5.59 8.02
N GLY A 100 12.58 6.20 7.12
CA GLY A 100 13.87 6.83 7.40
C GLY A 100 15.08 5.92 7.14
N SER A 101 14.87 4.60 7.03
CA SER A 101 15.93 3.62 6.75
C SER A 101 15.65 2.77 5.52
N LYS A 102 14.37 2.45 5.28
CA LYS A 102 13.90 1.58 4.21
C LYS A 102 12.84 2.33 3.40
N GLU A 103 12.77 2.01 2.12
CA GLU A 103 11.80 2.59 1.21
C GLU A 103 10.93 1.52 0.56
N VAL A 104 9.65 1.84 0.40
CA VAL A 104 8.67 0.99 -0.24
C VAL A 104 7.95 1.79 -1.31
N LEU A 105 7.99 1.30 -2.54
CA LEU A 105 7.32 1.94 -3.67
C LEU A 105 5.79 1.92 -3.51
N ILE A 106 5.16 3.11 -3.53
CA ILE A 106 3.70 3.30 -3.49
C ILE A 106 3.12 3.56 -4.88
N TYR A 107 3.82 4.34 -5.71
CA TYR A 107 3.34 4.73 -7.03
C TYR A 107 4.49 4.92 -8.03
N THR A 108 4.25 4.54 -9.28
CA THR A 108 5.06 4.88 -10.46
C THR A 108 4.17 5.39 -11.59
N SER A 109 4.76 6.07 -12.57
CA SER A 109 4.07 6.43 -13.82
C SER A 109 3.59 5.23 -14.64
N ASN A 110 4.02 4.00 -14.33
CA ASN A 110 3.41 2.82 -14.95
C ASN A 110 2.06 2.48 -14.31
N ASP A 111 1.84 2.84 -13.04
CA ASP A 111 0.55 2.65 -12.37
C ASP A 111 -0.55 3.55 -12.95
N SER A 112 -0.20 4.56 -13.74
CA SER A 112 -1.16 5.32 -14.54
C SER A 112 -1.46 4.70 -15.91
N ARG A 113 -0.58 3.78 -16.39
CA ARG A 113 -0.66 3.10 -17.70
C ARG A 113 -1.30 1.72 -17.68
N VAL A 114 -1.49 1.09 -16.52
CA VAL A 114 -2.24 -0.19 -16.40
C VAL A 114 -3.77 0.04 -16.54
N PHE A 115 -4.15 1.00 -17.39
CA PHE A 115 -5.51 1.41 -17.73
C PHE A 115 -5.61 1.75 -19.21
#